data_AF-P71411-F1
#
_entry.id   AF-P71411-F1
#
_cell.length_a   1.000
_cell.length_b   1.000
_cell.length_c   1.000
_cell.angle_alpha   90.00
_cell.angle_beta   90.00
_cell.angle_gamma   90.00
#
_symmetry.space_group_name_H-M   'P 1'
#
loop_
_entity.id
_entity.type
_entity.pdbx_description
1 polymer ?
#
loop_
_entity_poly.entity_id
_entity_poly.type
_entity_poly.pdbx_seq_one_letter_code
_entity_poly.pdbx_strand_id
1 'polypeptide(L)'
;MALTTWFWVGAVGMLAGTVLPIRDCIRHPSHRRYDLVLAGITGLAAIAYTTMGLGITATTVGDRTVYLARYIDWLVTTPLIVLYLAMLARPGHRTSAWLLAADVFVIAAGIAAALTTGVQRWLFFAVGAAGYAALLYGLLGTLPRALGDDPRVRSLFVTLRNITVVLWTLYPVVWLLSPAGIGILQTEMYTIVVVYLDFISKVAFVAFAVLGADAVSRLVAADAAAPATAEPTPDGD
;
A
#
# COMPACT_ATOMS: atom_id res chain seq x y z
N MET A 1 -10.96 24.97 -8.54
CA MET A 1 -11.27 23.88 -9.50
C MET A 1 -12.40 23.07 -8.85
N ALA A 2 -13.16 22.21 -9.55
CA ALA A 2 -14.12 21.38 -8.82
C ALA A 2 -13.37 20.29 -8.06
N LEU A 3 -13.77 19.97 -6.83
CA LEU A 3 -13.26 18.84 -6.04
C LEU A 3 -13.17 17.54 -6.86
N THR A 4 -14.16 17.31 -7.74
CA THR A 4 -14.24 16.17 -8.64
C THR A 4 -13.09 16.11 -9.66
N THR A 5 -12.54 17.25 -10.09
CA THR A 5 -11.41 17.28 -11.02
C THR A 5 -10.19 16.57 -10.44
N TRP A 6 -9.93 16.72 -9.15
CA TRP A 6 -8.81 16.05 -8.48
C TRP A 6 -9.00 14.54 -8.40
N PHE A 7 -10.24 14.05 -8.27
CA PHE A 7 -10.50 12.62 -8.36
C PHE A 7 -10.22 12.07 -9.76
N TRP A 8 -10.57 12.81 -10.81
CA TRP A 8 -10.25 12.41 -12.19
C TRP A 8 -8.76 12.46 -12.51
N VAL A 9 -8.04 13.46 -11.98
CA VAL A 9 -6.57 13.49 -12.04
C VAL A 9 -6.00 12.23 -11.39
N GLY A 10 -6.47 11.89 -10.18
CA GLY A 10 -6.10 10.66 -9.50
C GLY A 10 -6.40 9.40 -10.33
N ALA A 11 -7.59 9.29 -10.92
CA ALA A 11 -8.00 8.15 -11.73
C ALA A 11 -7.09 7.94 -12.94
N VAL A 12 -6.82 9.01 -13.71
CA VAL A 12 -5.97 8.96 -14.90
C VAL A 12 -4.53 8.62 -14.52
N GLY A 13 -3.99 9.25 -13.48
CA GLY A 13 -2.61 8.98 -13.06
C GLY A 13 -2.41 7.56 -12.52
N MET A 14 -3.39 7.02 -11.78
CA MET A 14 -3.36 5.62 -11.33
C MET A 14 -3.48 4.65 -12.50
N LEU A 15 -4.37 4.92 -13.45
CA LEU A 15 -4.51 4.11 -14.66
C LEU A 15 -3.20 4.09 -15.46
N ALA A 16 -2.55 5.24 -15.63
CA ALA A 16 -1.23 5.33 -16.27
C ALA A 16 -0.17 4.51 -15.50
N GLY A 17 -0.17 4.59 -14.17
CA GLY A 17 0.70 3.79 -13.30
C GLY A 17 0.46 2.27 -13.39
N THR A 18 -0.68 1.82 -13.92
CA THR A 18 -1.00 0.40 -14.09
C THR A 18 -0.39 -0.19 -15.37
N VAL A 19 -0.07 0.64 -16.37
CA VAL A 19 0.41 0.19 -17.69
C VAL A 19 1.76 -0.53 -17.60
N LEU A 20 2.70 -0.01 -16.80
CA LEU A 20 4.05 -0.56 -16.68
C LEU A 20 4.07 -1.99 -16.11
N PRO A 21 3.46 -2.29 -14.94
CA PRO A 21 3.45 -3.65 -14.42
C PRO A 21 2.63 -4.61 -15.30
N ILE A 22 1.54 -4.17 -15.95
CA ILE A 22 0.82 -5.03 -16.91
C ILE A 22 1.73 -5.41 -18.08
N ARG A 23 2.47 -4.45 -18.62
CA ARG A 23 3.43 -4.71 -19.71
C ARG A 23 4.52 -5.69 -19.27
N ASP A 24 5.06 -5.55 -18.06
CA ASP A 24 6.09 -6.45 -17.54
C ASP A 24 5.54 -7.87 -17.31
N CYS A 25 4.32 -7.97 -16.74
CA CYS A 25 3.62 -9.24 -16.55
C CYS A 25 3.46 -10.04 -17.85
N ILE A 26 3.27 -9.37 -18.98
CA ILE A 26 3.12 -10.00 -20.31
C ILE A 26 4.50 -10.40 -20.88
N ARG A 27 5.54 -9.56 -20.68
CA ARG A 27 6.87 -9.77 -21.27
C ARG A 27 7.76 -10.73 -20.47
N HIS A 28 7.58 -10.78 -19.16
CA HIS A 28 8.39 -11.58 -18.24
C HIS A 28 7.48 -12.49 -17.40
N PRO A 29 6.98 -13.61 -17.95
CA PRO A 29 6.07 -14.51 -17.22
C PRO A 29 6.62 -15.02 -15.87
N SER A 30 7.94 -15.06 -15.71
CA SER A 30 8.62 -15.39 -14.45
C SER A 30 8.37 -14.36 -13.34
N HIS A 31 8.14 -13.09 -13.68
CA HIS A 31 7.90 -12.00 -12.74
C HIS A 31 6.40 -11.82 -12.43
N ARG A 32 5.52 -12.55 -13.12
CA ARG A 32 4.06 -12.38 -13.11
C ARG A 32 3.45 -12.17 -11.73
N ARG A 33 3.91 -12.90 -10.70
CA ARG A 33 3.40 -12.73 -9.33
C ARG A 33 3.70 -11.35 -8.75
N TYR A 34 4.90 -10.82 -8.97
CA TYR A 34 5.32 -9.48 -8.54
C TYR A 34 4.55 -8.41 -9.31
N ASP A 35 4.45 -8.58 -10.63
CA ASP A 35 3.79 -7.60 -11.49
C ASP A 35 2.28 -7.51 -11.24
N LEU A 36 1.61 -8.63 -10.94
CA LEU A 36 0.20 -8.62 -10.59
C LEU A 36 -0.07 -7.87 -9.29
N VAL A 37 0.82 -7.97 -8.29
CA VAL A 37 0.72 -7.18 -7.05
C VAL A 37 0.88 -5.69 -7.37
N LEU A 38 1.87 -5.31 -8.19
CA LEU A 38 2.09 -3.93 -8.61
C LEU A 38 0.93 -3.35 -9.42
N ALA A 39 0.40 -4.11 -10.38
CA ALA A 39 -0.77 -3.74 -11.17
C ALA A 39 -2.03 -3.64 -10.29
N GLY A 40 -2.16 -4.48 -9.28
CA GLY A 40 -3.24 -4.40 -8.29
C GLY A 40 -3.22 -3.09 -7.50
N ILE A 41 -2.04 -2.62 -7.09
CA ILE A 41 -1.88 -1.37 -6.32
C ILE A 41 -2.46 -0.17 -7.09
N THR A 42 -2.04 0.04 -8.34
CA THR A 42 -2.46 1.19 -9.14
C THR A 42 -3.80 0.98 -9.82
N GLY A 43 -4.11 -0.25 -10.26
CA GLY A 43 -5.37 -0.57 -10.93
C GLY A 43 -6.58 -0.45 -9.99
N LEU A 44 -6.50 -0.95 -8.77
CA LEU A 44 -7.57 -0.80 -7.78
C LEU A 44 -7.73 0.66 -7.32
N ALA A 45 -6.62 1.38 -7.16
CA ALA A 45 -6.67 2.81 -6.86
C ALA A 45 -7.34 3.60 -8.00
N ALA A 46 -7.13 3.25 -9.27
CA ALA A 46 -7.80 3.89 -10.40
C ALA A 46 -9.33 3.70 -10.35
N ILE A 47 -9.80 2.51 -9.98
CA ILE A 47 -11.23 2.23 -9.76
C ILE A 47 -11.76 3.10 -8.62
N ALA A 48 -11.09 3.13 -7.49
CA ALA A 48 -11.51 3.94 -6.35
C ALA A 48 -11.59 5.43 -6.69
N TYR A 49 -10.58 5.99 -7.35
CA TYR A 49 -10.59 7.36 -7.82
C TYR A 49 -11.74 7.65 -8.80
N THR A 50 -12.04 6.72 -9.70
CA THR A 50 -13.18 6.83 -10.62
C THR A 50 -14.50 6.89 -9.84
N THR A 51 -14.70 6.01 -8.84
CA THR A 51 -15.93 6.03 -8.03
C THR A 51 -16.08 7.29 -7.19
N MET A 52 -14.97 7.89 -6.72
CA MET A 52 -14.99 9.20 -6.06
C MET A 52 -15.32 10.33 -7.04
N GLY A 53 -14.76 10.29 -8.26
CA GLY A 53 -15.04 11.26 -9.32
C GLY A 53 -16.51 11.24 -9.78
N LEU A 54 -17.16 10.07 -9.70
CA LEU A 54 -18.60 9.89 -9.94
C LEU A 54 -19.47 10.24 -8.72
N GLY A 55 -18.87 10.49 -7.55
CA GLY A 55 -19.60 10.84 -6.32
C GLY A 55 -20.33 9.68 -5.63
N ILE A 56 -20.18 8.43 -6.10
CA ILE A 56 -20.94 7.26 -5.64
C ILE A 56 -20.67 6.94 -4.16
N THR A 57 -19.48 7.23 -3.68
CA THR A 57 -19.01 6.87 -2.33
C THR A 57 -18.91 8.05 -1.38
N ALA A 58 -19.51 9.18 -1.71
CA ALA A 58 -19.63 10.32 -0.80
C ALA A 58 -20.65 9.99 0.30
N THR A 59 -20.21 10.01 1.55
CA THR A 59 -21.03 9.70 2.72
C THR A 59 -20.96 10.85 3.73
N THR A 60 -22.11 11.32 4.18
CA THR A 60 -22.20 12.38 5.19
C THR A 60 -21.98 11.80 6.59
N VAL A 61 -21.06 12.37 7.34
CA VAL A 61 -20.75 11.96 8.73
C VAL A 61 -20.68 13.21 9.61
N GLY A 62 -21.77 13.54 10.30
CA GLY A 62 -21.93 14.85 10.92
C GLY A 62 -21.90 15.95 9.86
N ASP A 63 -21.11 17.00 10.08
CA ASP A 63 -21.06 18.17 9.18
C ASP A 63 -20.03 18.06 8.04
N ARG A 64 -19.55 16.84 7.74
CA ARG A 64 -18.52 16.61 6.72
C ARG A 64 -18.86 15.46 5.78
N THR A 65 -18.26 15.52 4.60
CA THR A 65 -18.30 14.43 3.60
C THR A 65 -17.06 13.56 3.72
N VAL A 66 -17.26 12.25 3.81
CA VAL A 66 -16.24 11.22 3.78
C VAL A 66 -16.37 10.44 2.47
N TYR A 67 -15.27 10.31 1.73
CA TYR A 67 -15.22 9.50 0.51
C TYR A 67 -14.81 8.07 0.85
N LEU A 68 -15.78 7.17 0.99
CA LEU A 68 -15.55 5.81 1.45
C LEU A 68 -14.65 4.99 0.52
N ALA A 69 -14.72 5.23 -0.80
CA ALA A 69 -13.86 4.54 -1.76
C ALA A 69 -12.37 4.73 -1.48
N ARG A 70 -11.95 5.88 -0.93
CA ARG A 70 -10.56 6.11 -0.54
C ARG A 70 -10.09 5.13 0.52
N TYR A 71 -10.92 4.88 1.53
CA TYR A 71 -10.56 4.00 2.61
C TYR A 71 -10.67 2.52 2.20
N ILE A 72 -11.63 2.18 1.34
CA ILE A 72 -11.74 0.84 0.75
C ILE A 72 -10.55 0.55 -0.16
N ASP A 73 -10.09 1.52 -0.96
CA ASP A 73 -8.82 1.42 -1.69
C ASP A 73 -7.69 1.07 -0.74
N TRP A 74 -7.49 1.87 0.31
CA TRP A 74 -6.38 1.65 1.25
C TRP A 74 -6.46 0.30 1.94
N LEU A 75 -7.65 -0.22 2.26
CA LEU A 75 -7.82 -1.56 2.85
C LEU A 75 -7.26 -2.68 1.96
N VAL A 76 -7.09 -2.43 0.66
CA VAL A 76 -6.60 -3.43 -0.30
C VAL A 76 -5.20 -3.07 -0.82
N THR A 77 -4.94 -1.80 -1.15
CA THR A 77 -3.68 -1.40 -1.76
C THR A 77 -2.54 -1.25 -0.77
N THR A 78 -2.80 -0.94 0.51
CA THR A 78 -1.75 -0.93 1.53
C THR A 78 -1.25 -2.34 1.88
N PRO A 79 -2.11 -3.38 2.01
CA PRO A 79 -1.61 -4.75 2.16
C PRO A 79 -0.87 -5.25 0.93
N LEU A 80 -1.22 -4.81 -0.29
CA LEU A 80 -0.48 -5.16 -1.51
C LEU A 80 0.93 -4.54 -1.53
N ILE A 81 1.10 -3.31 -1.03
CA ILE A 81 2.42 -2.68 -0.86
C ILE A 81 3.25 -3.46 0.16
N VAL A 82 2.66 -3.80 1.32
CA VAL A 82 3.32 -4.63 2.35
C VAL A 82 3.68 -6.01 1.79
N LEU A 83 2.77 -6.63 1.04
CA LEU A 83 3.00 -7.91 0.38
C LEU A 83 4.18 -7.82 -0.59
N TYR A 84 4.26 -6.78 -1.41
CA TYR A 84 5.39 -6.60 -2.34
C TYR A 84 6.72 -6.46 -1.59
N LEU A 85 6.77 -5.66 -0.52
CA LEU A 85 7.95 -5.54 0.33
C LEU A 85 8.33 -6.88 0.98
N ALA A 86 7.34 -7.66 1.43
CA ALA A 86 7.55 -9.00 1.96
C ALA A 86 8.01 -9.99 0.89
N MET A 87 7.56 -9.88 -0.36
CA MET A 87 8.06 -10.70 -1.46
C MET A 87 9.54 -10.43 -1.76
N LEU A 88 9.99 -9.17 -1.62
CA LEU A 88 11.41 -8.82 -1.76
C LEU A 88 12.25 -9.28 -0.56
N ALA A 89 11.76 -9.05 0.67
CA ALA A 89 12.48 -9.42 1.89
C ALA A 89 12.41 -10.90 2.26
N ARG A 90 11.42 -11.63 1.71
CA ARG A 90 11.17 -13.06 1.93
C ARG A 90 11.15 -13.50 3.40
N PRO A 91 10.40 -12.82 4.29
CA PRO A 91 10.26 -13.29 5.67
C PRO A 91 9.40 -14.56 5.73
N GLY A 92 9.43 -15.26 6.86
CA GLY A 92 8.57 -16.42 7.08
C GLY A 92 7.07 -16.04 7.11
N HIS A 93 6.20 -17.01 6.84
CA HIS A 93 4.75 -16.83 6.75
C HIS A 93 4.11 -16.10 7.95
N ARG A 94 4.58 -16.38 9.17
CA ARG A 94 4.06 -15.74 10.39
C ARG A 94 4.29 -14.22 10.37
N THR A 95 5.48 -13.80 9.93
CA THR A 95 5.84 -12.37 9.82
C THR A 95 5.02 -11.69 8.74
N SER A 96 4.87 -12.31 7.56
CA SER A 96 4.03 -11.78 6.50
C SER A 96 2.58 -11.62 6.98
N ALA A 97 1.99 -12.68 7.55
CA ALA A 97 0.61 -12.64 8.04
C ALA A 97 0.40 -11.55 9.10
N TRP A 98 1.33 -11.41 10.04
CA TRP A 98 1.29 -10.36 11.05
C TRP A 98 1.36 -8.95 10.43
N LEU A 99 2.25 -8.70 9.47
CA LEU A 99 2.37 -7.41 8.80
C LEU A 99 1.08 -7.04 8.05
N LEU A 100 0.53 -7.98 7.27
CA LEU A 100 -0.72 -7.75 6.55
C LEU A 100 -1.89 -7.52 7.52
N ALA A 101 -1.98 -8.27 8.61
CA ALA A 101 -3.02 -8.08 9.61
C ALA A 101 -2.90 -6.72 10.34
N ALA A 102 -1.68 -6.32 10.70
CA ALA A 102 -1.41 -5.03 11.31
C ALA A 102 -1.78 -3.88 10.37
N ASP A 103 -1.46 -4.00 9.09
CA ASP A 103 -1.80 -3.03 8.06
C ASP A 103 -3.32 -2.88 7.87
N VAL A 104 -4.04 -3.99 7.68
CA VAL A 104 -5.52 -3.99 7.60
C VAL A 104 -6.14 -3.39 8.87
N PHE A 105 -5.60 -3.71 10.04
CA PHE A 105 -6.06 -3.14 11.32
C PHE A 105 -5.91 -1.61 11.36
N VAL A 106 -4.77 -1.07 10.90
CA VAL A 106 -4.54 0.38 10.85
C VAL A 106 -5.58 1.06 9.96
N ILE A 107 -5.86 0.51 8.78
CA ILE A 107 -6.84 1.11 7.88
C ILE A 107 -8.27 0.95 8.42
N ALA A 108 -8.61 -0.20 9.02
CA ALA A 108 -9.91 -0.40 9.66
C ALA A 108 -10.15 0.60 10.81
N ALA A 109 -9.14 0.88 11.62
CA ALA A 109 -9.18 1.93 12.63
C ALA A 109 -9.33 3.33 11.99
N GLY A 110 -8.64 3.58 10.87
CA GLY A 110 -8.81 4.81 10.09
C GLY A 110 -10.23 5.00 9.54
N ILE A 111 -10.89 3.93 9.08
CA ILE A 111 -12.29 3.93 8.65
C ILE A 111 -13.21 4.26 9.83
N ALA A 112 -13.02 3.59 10.96
CA ALA A 112 -13.81 3.82 12.17
C ALA A 112 -13.65 5.28 12.64
N ALA A 113 -12.43 5.83 12.60
CA ALA A 113 -12.19 7.24 12.90
C ALA A 113 -12.90 8.17 11.90
N ALA A 114 -12.84 7.87 10.60
CA ALA A 114 -13.51 8.67 9.58
C ALA A 114 -15.03 8.70 9.73
N LEU A 115 -15.63 7.57 10.12
CA LEU A 115 -17.07 7.35 10.22
C LEU A 115 -17.68 7.71 11.58
N THR A 116 -16.87 8.09 12.57
CA THR A 116 -17.36 8.49 13.90
C THR A 116 -17.15 9.98 14.15
N THR A 117 -17.84 10.51 15.15
CA THR A 117 -17.73 11.90 15.61
C THR A 117 -17.34 11.93 17.09
N GLY A 118 -17.12 13.12 17.65
CA GLY A 118 -16.82 13.29 19.07
C GLY A 118 -15.54 12.56 19.52
N VAL A 119 -15.57 12.01 20.73
CA VAL A 119 -14.42 11.36 21.37
C VAL A 119 -14.04 10.05 20.68
N GLN A 120 -15.02 9.30 20.16
CA GLN A 120 -14.84 8.00 19.53
C GLN A 120 -13.87 8.07 18.35
N ARG A 121 -13.99 9.12 17.54
CA ARG A 121 -13.09 9.36 16.41
C ARG A 121 -11.63 9.45 16.82
N TRP A 122 -11.35 10.14 17.92
CA TRP A 122 -9.99 10.30 18.44
C TRP A 122 -9.46 9.01 19.06
N LEU A 123 -10.33 8.22 19.69
CA LEU A 123 -9.97 6.88 20.17
C LEU A 123 -9.58 5.96 19.02
N PHE A 124 -10.37 5.90 17.94
CA PHE A 124 -10.03 5.10 16.77
C PHE A 124 -8.77 5.60 16.07
N PHE A 125 -8.57 6.93 15.98
CA PHE A 125 -7.33 7.49 15.46
C PHE A 125 -6.12 7.06 16.31
N ALA A 126 -6.21 7.14 17.65
CA ALA A 126 -5.12 6.74 18.54
C ALA A 126 -4.81 5.24 18.45
N VAL A 127 -5.84 4.40 18.38
CA VAL A 127 -5.69 2.95 18.17
C VAL A 127 -5.04 2.65 16.81
N GLY A 128 -5.44 3.35 15.75
CA GLY A 128 -4.82 3.24 14.43
C GLY A 128 -3.36 3.70 14.44
N ALA A 129 -3.04 4.79 15.14
CA ALA A 129 -1.66 5.27 15.30
C ALA A 129 -0.78 4.28 16.07
N ALA A 130 -1.30 3.64 17.12
CA ALA A 130 -0.59 2.56 17.82
C ALA A 130 -0.37 1.33 16.91
N GLY A 131 -1.38 0.95 16.12
CA GLY A 131 -1.24 -0.08 15.10
C GLY A 131 -0.17 0.27 14.06
N TYR A 132 -0.11 1.53 13.64
CA TYR A 132 0.88 2.01 12.67
C TYR A 132 2.30 1.97 13.25
N ALA A 133 2.47 2.29 14.54
CA ALA A 133 3.76 2.13 15.22
C ALA A 133 4.23 0.66 15.23
N ALA A 134 3.32 -0.29 15.45
CA ALA A 134 3.63 -1.72 15.35
C ALA A 134 3.98 -2.13 13.91
N LEU A 135 3.26 -1.63 12.91
CA LEU A 135 3.58 -1.86 11.50
C LEU A 135 4.95 -1.27 11.12
N LEU A 136 5.27 -0.07 11.59
CA LEU A 136 6.58 0.57 11.40
C LEU A 136 7.71 -0.26 11.99
N TYR A 137 7.54 -0.81 13.19
CA TYR A 137 8.50 -1.77 13.77
C TYR A 137 8.77 -2.95 12.82
N GLY A 138 7.73 -3.42 12.12
CA GLY A 138 7.83 -4.47 11.13
C GLY A 138 8.58 -4.08 9.87
N LEU A 139 8.23 -2.94 9.29
CA LEU A 139 8.84 -2.43 8.06
C LEU A 139 10.29 -2.01 8.26
N LEU A 140 10.62 -1.42 9.41
CA LEU A 140 11.96 -0.87 9.71
C LEU A 140 12.87 -1.85 10.45
N GLY A 141 12.30 -2.77 11.23
CA GLY A 141 13.06 -3.72 12.05
C GLY A 141 12.98 -5.14 11.51
N THR A 142 11.78 -5.68 11.35
CA THR A 142 11.60 -7.11 11.07
C THR A 142 11.91 -7.50 9.62
N LEU A 143 11.36 -6.80 8.62
CA LEU A 143 11.62 -7.12 7.21
C LEU A 143 13.10 -7.01 6.83
N PRO A 144 13.84 -5.95 7.22
CA PRO A 144 15.26 -5.84 6.86
C PRO A 144 16.14 -6.96 7.43
N ARG A 145 15.72 -7.64 8.52
CA ARG A 145 16.45 -8.80 9.08
C ARG A 145 16.22 -10.09 8.30
N ALA A 146 15.11 -10.20 7.58
CA ALA A 146 14.82 -11.35 6.72
C ALA A 146 15.48 -11.24 5.34
N LEU A 147 15.80 -10.02 4.93
CA LEU A 147 16.39 -9.71 3.65
C LEU A 147 17.75 -10.41 3.46
N GLY A 148 17.90 -11.11 2.34
CA GLY A 148 19.16 -11.75 1.97
C GLY A 148 20.27 -10.78 1.55
N ASP A 149 21.39 -11.33 1.10
CA ASP A 149 22.62 -10.58 0.86
C ASP A 149 22.75 -10.00 -0.57
N ASP A 150 21.79 -10.24 -1.48
CA ASP A 150 21.87 -9.67 -2.83
C ASP A 150 21.76 -8.13 -2.80
N PRO A 151 22.79 -7.39 -3.25
CA PRO A 151 22.82 -5.93 -3.14
C PRO A 151 21.74 -5.22 -3.95
N ARG A 152 21.30 -5.79 -5.09
CA ARG A 152 20.25 -5.20 -5.94
C ARG A 152 18.89 -5.36 -5.29
N VAL A 153 18.58 -6.55 -4.77
CA VAL A 153 17.35 -6.79 -3.99
C VAL A 153 17.30 -5.87 -2.78
N ARG A 154 18.42 -5.74 -2.06
CA ARG A 154 18.51 -4.86 -0.90
C ARG A 154 18.30 -3.39 -1.25
N SER A 155 18.93 -2.91 -2.32
CA SER A 155 18.76 -1.52 -2.78
C SER A 155 17.30 -1.22 -3.14
N LEU A 156 16.64 -2.13 -3.88
CA LEU A 156 15.23 -1.96 -4.25
C LEU A 156 14.33 -1.96 -3.02
N PHE A 157 14.49 -2.96 -2.15
CA PHE A 157 13.70 -3.08 -0.92
C PHE A 157 13.83 -1.83 -0.04
N VAL A 158 15.05 -1.35 0.22
CA VAL A 158 15.28 -0.16 1.06
C VAL A 158 14.64 1.08 0.47
N THR A 159 14.75 1.27 -0.86
CA THR A 159 14.15 2.40 -1.58
C THR A 159 12.63 2.39 -1.43
N LEU A 160 11.98 1.26 -1.76
CA LEU A 160 10.53 1.12 -1.71
C LEU A 160 10.00 1.22 -0.27
N ARG A 161 10.69 0.60 0.68
CA ARG A 161 10.36 0.70 2.11
C ARG A 161 10.46 2.14 2.61
N ASN A 162 11.49 2.90 2.20
CA ASN A 162 11.63 4.31 2.57
C ASN A 162 10.48 5.17 2.04
N ILE A 163 10.16 5.02 0.75
CA ILE A 163 9.02 5.72 0.15
C ILE A 163 7.75 5.42 0.96
N THR A 164 7.52 4.14 1.26
CA THR A 164 6.37 3.67 2.03
C THR A 164 6.32 4.34 3.40
N VAL A 165 7.36 4.18 4.23
CA VAL A 165 7.39 4.68 5.61
C VAL A 165 7.26 6.20 5.69
N VAL A 166 7.98 6.94 4.83
CA VAL A 166 7.93 8.40 4.83
C VAL A 166 6.54 8.88 4.47
N LEU A 167 5.97 8.39 3.36
CA LEU A 167 4.68 8.88 2.90
C LEU A 167 3.53 8.40 3.78
N TRP A 168 3.55 7.15 4.23
CA TRP A 168 2.52 6.59 5.12
C TRP A 168 2.44 7.36 6.44
N THR A 169 3.55 7.94 6.89
CA THR A 169 3.56 8.82 8.08
C THR A 169 2.87 10.16 7.81
N LEU A 170 2.86 10.64 6.56
CA LEU A 170 2.19 11.89 6.20
C LEU A 170 0.65 11.74 6.17
N TYR A 171 0.11 10.58 5.80
CA TYR A 171 -1.35 10.36 5.74
C TYR A 171 -2.08 10.65 7.08
N PRO A 172 -1.68 10.11 8.25
CA PRO A 172 -2.34 10.45 9.51
C PRO A 172 -2.15 11.92 9.88
N VAL A 173 -1.04 12.57 9.53
CA VAL A 173 -0.85 14.01 9.72
C VAL A 173 -1.85 14.81 8.88
N VAL A 174 -2.01 14.45 7.60
CA VAL A 174 -2.99 15.09 6.70
C VAL A 174 -4.42 14.80 7.16
N TRP A 175 -4.70 13.61 7.68
CA TRP A 175 -5.98 13.26 8.28
C TRP A 175 -6.28 14.11 9.53
N LEU A 176 -5.29 14.32 10.41
CA LEU A 176 -5.42 15.20 11.58
C LEU A 176 -5.80 16.61 11.14
N LEU A 177 -5.22 17.13 10.06
CA LEU A 177 -5.52 18.46 9.54
C LEU A 177 -6.83 18.53 8.75
N SER A 178 -7.42 17.40 8.35
CA SER A 178 -8.63 17.32 7.52
C SER A 178 -9.90 17.79 8.24
N PRO A 179 -11.04 17.93 7.54
CA PRO A 179 -12.36 18.15 8.16
C PRO A 179 -12.77 17.05 9.14
N ALA A 180 -12.24 15.83 8.97
CA ALA A 180 -12.44 14.75 9.92
C ALA A 180 -11.60 14.92 11.18
N GLY A 181 -10.44 15.58 11.12
CA GLY A 181 -9.61 15.87 12.29
C GLY A 181 -9.98 17.20 12.93
N ILE A 182 -9.03 18.14 12.94
CA ILE A 182 -9.15 19.48 13.52
C ILE A 182 -9.67 20.54 12.54
N GLY A 183 -9.85 20.20 11.25
CA GLY A 183 -10.52 21.06 10.27
C GLY A 183 -9.72 22.24 9.72
N ILE A 184 -8.39 22.22 9.80
CA ILE A 184 -7.53 23.26 9.20
C ILE A 184 -7.61 23.23 7.66
N LEU A 185 -7.63 22.03 7.08
CA LEU A 185 -7.79 21.84 5.64
C LEU A 185 -9.27 21.75 5.29
N GLN A 186 -9.66 22.50 4.27
CA GLN A 186 -10.94 22.29 3.58
C GLN A 186 -10.92 20.98 2.78
N THR A 187 -12.10 20.44 2.47
CA THR A 187 -12.26 19.16 1.74
C THR A 187 -11.50 19.12 0.40
N GLU A 188 -11.48 20.22 -0.35
CA GLU A 188 -10.72 20.30 -1.61
C GLU A 188 -9.22 20.19 -1.37
N MET A 189 -8.65 21.00 -0.47
CA MET A 189 -7.22 20.95 -0.17
C MET A 189 -6.80 19.58 0.39
N TYR A 190 -7.58 19.01 1.30
CA TYR A 190 -7.37 17.64 1.78
C TYR A 190 -7.31 16.65 0.61
N THR A 191 -8.24 16.74 -0.34
CA THR A 191 -8.28 15.86 -1.51
C THR A 191 -7.06 16.03 -2.41
N ILE A 192 -6.62 17.26 -2.67
CA ILE A 192 -5.42 17.55 -3.46
C ILE A 192 -4.18 16.90 -2.82
N VAL A 193 -3.99 17.13 -1.53
CA VAL A 193 -2.82 16.61 -0.80
C VAL A 193 -2.83 15.08 -0.83
N VAL A 194 -3.97 14.45 -0.62
CA VAL A 194 -4.03 12.99 -0.62
C VAL A 194 -3.85 12.41 -2.03
N VAL A 195 -4.38 13.04 -3.09
CA VAL A 195 -4.09 12.65 -4.49
C VAL A 195 -2.59 12.69 -4.76
N TYR A 196 -1.92 13.75 -4.32
CA TYR A 196 -0.48 13.90 -4.47
C TYR A 196 0.30 12.81 -3.71
N LEU A 197 -0.07 12.56 -2.44
CA LEU A 197 0.53 11.47 -1.65
C LEU A 197 0.32 10.11 -2.31
N ASP A 198 -0.87 9.86 -2.86
CA ASP A 198 -1.19 8.61 -3.53
C ASP A 198 -0.37 8.42 -4.80
N PHE A 199 -0.14 9.47 -5.61
CA PHE A 199 0.74 9.37 -6.77
C PHE A 199 2.15 8.91 -6.40
N ILE A 200 2.74 9.45 -5.33
CA ILE A 200 4.09 9.02 -4.96
C ILE A 200 4.04 7.63 -4.31
N SER A 201 3.11 7.40 -3.38
CA SER A 201 3.00 6.13 -2.63
C SER A 201 2.63 4.93 -3.50
N LYS A 202 1.94 5.15 -4.63
CA LYS A 202 1.48 4.08 -5.52
C LYS A 202 2.15 4.15 -6.89
N VAL A 203 2.01 5.25 -7.63
CA VAL A 203 2.54 5.35 -9.01
C VAL A 203 4.06 5.38 -9.02
N ALA A 204 4.69 6.24 -8.21
CA ALA A 204 6.14 6.28 -8.14
C ALA A 204 6.72 5.00 -7.52
N PHE A 205 6.08 4.46 -6.47
CA PHE A 205 6.43 3.15 -5.91
C PHE A 205 6.45 2.06 -7.00
N VAL A 206 5.36 1.93 -7.77
CA VAL A 206 5.26 0.95 -8.86
C VAL A 206 6.29 1.22 -9.96
N ALA A 207 6.52 2.47 -10.32
CA ALA A 207 7.55 2.81 -11.31
C ALA A 207 8.94 2.38 -10.84
N PHE A 208 9.33 2.68 -9.60
CA PHE A 208 10.60 2.22 -9.04
C PHE A 208 10.69 0.70 -8.94
N ALA A 209 9.59 0.03 -8.59
CA ALA A 209 9.52 -1.42 -8.52
C ALA A 209 9.75 -2.08 -9.89
N VAL A 210 9.08 -1.58 -10.94
CA VAL A 210 9.27 -2.07 -12.32
C VAL A 210 10.66 -1.74 -12.86
N LEU A 211 11.19 -0.55 -12.56
CA LEU A 211 12.56 -0.19 -12.97
C LEU A 211 13.63 -1.05 -12.28
N GLY A 212 13.34 -1.59 -11.10
CA GLY A 212 14.18 -2.52 -10.35
C GLY A 212 13.87 -3.99 -10.61
N ALA A 213 13.21 -4.35 -11.72
CA ALA A 213 12.81 -5.74 -12.00
C ALA A 213 13.99 -6.73 -12.09
N ASP A 214 15.23 -6.26 -12.25
CA ASP A 214 16.44 -7.09 -12.17
C ASP A 214 16.62 -7.73 -10.79
N ALA A 215 16.18 -7.05 -9.72
CA ALA A 215 16.11 -7.64 -8.38
C ALA A 215 15.15 -8.83 -8.33
N VAL A 216 14.01 -8.75 -9.02
CA VAL A 216 13.05 -9.85 -9.12
C VAL A 216 13.66 -11.00 -9.91
N SER A 217 14.35 -10.73 -11.01
CA SER A 217 15.06 -11.76 -11.78
C SER A 217 16.08 -12.52 -10.93
N ARG A 218 16.81 -11.83 -10.04
CA ARG A 218 17.77 -12.44 -9.10
C ARG A 218 17.09 -13.34 -8.08
N LEU A 219 15.95 -12.91 -7.53
CA LEU A 219 15.15 -13.73 -6.61
C LEU A 219 14.63 -14.99 -7.30
N VAL A 220 14.11 -14.87 -8.53
CA VAL A 220 13.62 -16.00 -9.32
C VAL A 220 14.76 -16.97 -9.66
N ALA A 221 15.93 -16.46 -10.04
CA ALA A 221 17.10 -17.30 -10.31
C ALA A 221 17.58 -18.04 -9.07
N ALA A 222 17.57 -17.39 -7.90
CA ALA A 222 17.91 -18.01 -6.63
C ALA A 222 16.92 -19.14 -6.25
N ASP A 223 15.62 -18.95 -6.52
CA ASP A 223 14.61 -19.99 -6.30
C ASP A 223 14.80 -21.19 -7.22
N ALA A 224 15.19 -20.96 -8.48
CA ALA A 224 15.46 -22.04 -9.42
C ALA A 224 16.74 -22.83 -9.10
N ALA A 225 17.71 -22.20 -8.43
CA ALA A 225 18.98 -22.82 -8.03
C ALA A 225 18.91 -23.55 -6.67
N ALA A 226 17.87 -23.33 -5.88
CA ALA A 226 17.70 -24.03 -4.61
C ALA A 226 17.52 -25.54 -4.86
N PRO A 227 18.26 -26.42 -4.15
CA PRO A 227 18.08 -27.85 -4.31
C PRO A 227 16.62 -28.20 -3.99
N ALA A 228 16.00 -29.02 -4.84
CA ALA A 228 14.71 -29.62 -4.54
C ALA A 228 14.86 -30.31 -3.18
N THR A 229 14.19 -29.79 -2.16
CA THR A 229 14.15 -30.42 -0.84
C THR A 229 13.78 -31.89 -1.05
N ALA A 230 14.72 -32.78 -0.69
CA ALA A 230 14.61 -34.22 -0.89
C ALA A 230 13.22 -34.69 -0.42
N GLU A 231 12.56 -35.49 -1.26
CA GLU A 231 11.25 -36.09 -0.93
C GLU A 231 11.31 -36.72 0.46
N PRO A 232 10.27 -36.54 1.29
CA PRO A 232 10.19 -37.23 2.57
C PRO A 232 10.28 -38.73 2.30
N THR A 233 11.27 -39.39 2.90
CA THR A 233 11.37 -40.85 2.88
C THR A 233 10.04 -41.38 3.44
N PRO A 234 9.30 -42.23 2.71
CA PRO A 234 8.03 -42.73 3.20
C PRO A 234 8.32 -43.56 4.46
N ASP A 235 7.61 -43.24 5.55
CA ASP A 235 7.63 -44.06 6.78
C ASP A 235 7.39 -45.51 6.39
N GLY A 236 8.43 -46.33 6.54
CA GLY A 236 8.35 -47.77 6.41
C GLY A 236 7.98 -48.36 7.76
N ASP A 237 6.79 -48.98 7.78
CA ASP A 237 6.30 -50.08 8.64
C ASP A 237 6.62 -50.05 10.15
#